data_AF-A0A382XNV6-F1
#
_entry.id   AF-A0A382XNV6-F1
#
_cell.length_a   1.000
_cell.length_b   1.000
_cell.length_c   1.000
_cell.angle_alpha   90.00
_cell.angle_beta   90.00
_cell.angle_gamma   90.00
#
_symmetry.space_group_name_H-M   'P 1'
#
loop_
_entity.id
_entity.type
_entity.pdbx_description
1 polymer ?
#
loop_
_entity_poly.entity_id
_entity_poly.type
_entity_poly.pdbx_seq_one_letter_code
_entity_poly.pdbx_strand_id
1 'polypeptide(L)'
;RWKLLFFNARISVVRLFLIENIGLGVNNLVPLRIASEVTQLALLTLRDNIERGMSLATLGMTRILDIWASTVIVAIGLMLVPSASGLARYAIGGFVLSLLLLALVRFLSWNWNKSLLVQRIPVLGTLIQSVAGIEQRKSRLLASLAVSLGHWLLLGLSAWVVAVGMDLPVSLAQIILVILATILFATSVPALPGAIGTFEAAMVYVLGLFDIDRDLVFPYALTMHLMLFTPSTLIAVIFLPREGFGSIRKIPSMIQNLRDHAQA
;
A
#
# COMPACT_ATOMS: atom_id res chain seq x y z
N ARG A 1 -10.57 5.11 -0.91
CA ARG A 1 -9.99 5.15 0.46
C ARG A 1 -9.22 6.45 0.72
N TRP A 2 -8.11 6.72 0.03
CA TRP A 2 -7.16 7.79 0.40
C TRP A 2 -7.76 9.20 0.48
N LYS A 3 -8.65 9.57 -0.44
CA LYS A 3 -9.35 10.87 -0.42
C LYS A 3 -10.10 11.14 0.88
N LEU A 4 -10.65 10.11 1.53
CA LEU A 4 -11.45 10.25 2.75
C LEU A 4 -10.60 10.68 3.96
N LEU A 5 -9.30 10.44 3.90
CA LEU A 5 -8.34 10.79 4.95
C LEU A 5 -7.92 12.27 4.88
N PHE A 6 -8.06 12.92 3.73
CA PHE A 6 -7.82 14.35 3.62
C PHE A 6 -9.00 15.15 4.18
N PHE A 7 -8.71 16.01 5.17
CA PHE A 7 -9.71 16.90 5.76
C PHE A 7 -9.39 18.38 5.62
N ASN A 8 -8.10 18.75 5.52
CA ASN A 8 -7.64 20.14 5.36
C ASN A 8 -6.99 20.42 3.99
N ALA A 9 -7.10 19.50 3.03
CA ALA A 9 -6.57 19.69 1.67
C ALA A 9 -7.56 19.25 0.59
N ARG A 10 -7.64 20.04 -0.48
CA ARG A 10 -8.49 19.76 -1.65
C ARG A 10 -7.68 19.15 -2.79
N ILE A 11 -7.47 17.83 -2.72
CA ILE A 11 -6.89 17.04 -3.82
C ILE A 11 -7.95 16.18 -4.50
N SER A 12 -7.92 16.03 -5.83
CA SER A 12 -8.92 15.23 -6.56
C SER A 12 -8.64 13.72 -6.44
N VAL A 13 -9.67 12.89 -6.63
CA VAL A 13 -9.51 11.42 -6.63
C VAL A 13 -8.62 10.97 -7.79
N VAL A 14 -8.77 11.58 -8.97
CA VAL A 14 -7.94 11.29 -10.14
C VAL A 14 -6.47 11.60 -9.87
N ARG A 15 -6.18 12.71 -9.18
CA ARG A 15 -4.81 13.06 -8.81
C ARG A 15 -4.21 12.04 -7.85
N LEU A 16 -4.94 11.67 -6.80
CA LEU A 16 -4.49 10.64 -5.85
C LEU A 16 -4.30 9.28 -6.53
N PHE A 17 -5.18 8.92 -7.45
CA PHE A 17 -5.05 7.70 -8.26
C PHE A 17 -3.75 7.68 -9.07
N LEU A 18 -3.43 8.80 -9.75
CA LEU A 18 -2.18 8.92 -10.51
C LEU A 18 -0.97 8.83 -9.58
N ILE A 19 -0.98 9.54 -8.45
CA ILE A 19 0.13 9.51 -7.48
C ILE A 19 0.34 8.10 -6.94
N GLU A 20 -0.73 7.41 -6.55
CA GLU A 20 -0.65 6.04 -6.03
C GLU A 20 -0.05 5.09 -7.06
N ASN A 21 -0.54 5.13 -8.31
CA ASN A 21 -0.05 4.28 -9.38
C ASN A 21 1.37 4.62 -9.83
N ILE A 22 1.74 5.91 -9.88
CA ILE A 22 3.12 6.33 -10.15
C ILE A 22 4.05 5.77 -9.07
N GLY A 23 3.67 5.90 -7.79
CA GLY A 23 4.45 5.34 -6.69
C GLY A 23 4.62 3.83 -6.80
N LEU A 24 3.52 3.10 -7.01
CA LEU A 24 3.56 1.65 -7.19
C LEU A 24 4.40 1.24 -8.41
N GLY A 25 4.28 1.95 -9.53
CA GLY A 25 5.08 1.67 -10.72
C GLY A 25 6.56 1.95 -10.51
N VAL A 26 6.95 3.03 -9.84
CA VAL A 26 8.35 3.28 -9.47
C VAL A 26 8.88 2.15 -8.58
N ASN A 27 8.06 1.69 -7.63
CA ASN A 27 8.39 0.55 -6.76
C ASN A 27 8.60 -0.77 -7.50
N ASN A 28 7.98 -0.91 -8.67
CA ASN A 28 8.18 -2.06 -9.55
C ASN A 28 9.48 -1.91 -10.36
N LEU A 29 9.96 -0.69 -10.61
CA LEU A 29 11.18 -0.47 -11.40
C LEU A 29 12.47 -0.55 -10.57
N VAL A 30 12.37 -0.46 -9.25
CA VAL A 30 13.52 -0.44 -8.34
C VAL A 30 13.43 -1.56 -7.30
N PRO A 31 14.56 -2.08 -6.80
CA PRO A 31 14.55 -3.12 -5.77
C PRO A 31 14.14 -2.59 -4.38
N LEU A 32 14.09 -1.26 -4.20
CA LEU A 32 13.75 -0.61 -2.94
C LEU A 32 12.24 -0.46 -2.77
N ARG A 33 11.66 -1.26 -1.86
CA ARG A 33 10.20 -1.28 -1.60
C ARG A 33 9.62 0.00 -1.01
N ILE A 34 10.47 0.88 -0.49
CA ILE A 34 10.07 2.19 0.05
C ILE A 34 9.94 3.27 -1.04
N ALA A 35 10.30 2.97 -2.29
CA ALA A 35 10.29 3.95 -3.36
C ALA A 35 8.88 4.43 -3.69
N SER A 36 7.86 3.60 -3.45
CA SER A 36 6.45 4.00 -3.59
C SER A 36 6.12 5.16 -2.66
N GLU A 37 6.35 5.01 -1.36
CA GLU A 37 6.02 6.00 -0.33
C GLU A 37 6.81 7.29 -0.53
N VAL A 38 8.10 7.18 -0.85
CA VAL A 38 8.95 8.35 -1.12
C VAL A 38 8.46 9.12 -2.34
N THR A 39 8.09 8.43 -3.42
CA THR A 39 7.57 9.07 -4.64
C THR A 39 6.22 9.74 -4.38
N GLN A 40 5.32 9.05 -3.69
CA GLN A 40 4.00 9.60 -3.35
C GLN A 40 4.11 10.84 -2.46
N LEU A 41 4.99 10.80 -1.45
CA LEU A 41 5.27 11.93 -0.59
C LEU A 41 5.89 13.10 -1.36
N ALA A 42 6.84 12.83 -2.26
CA ALA A 42 7.49 13.85 -3.08
C ALA A 42 6.46 14.55 -4.00
N LEU A 43 5.59 13.80 -4.67
CA LEU A 43 4.54 14.36 -5.53
C LEU A 43 3.57 15.22 -4.72
N LEU A 44 3.09 14.74 -3.58
CA LEU A 44 2.17 15.52 -2.74
C LEU A 44 2.80 16.81 -2.20
N THR A 45 4.06 16.75 -1.78
CA THR A 45 4.69 17.88 -1.07
C THR A 45 5.36 18.88 -1.99
N LEU A 46 6.05 18.40 -3.03
CA LEU A 46 6.82 19.25 -3.94
C LEU A 46 6.00 19.70 -5.15
N ARG A 47 5.05 18.88 -5.61
CA ARG A 47 4.23 19.22 -6.78
C ARG A 47 2.85 19.76 -6.42
N ASP A 48 2.18 19.14 -5.47
CA ASP A 48 0.82 19.52 -5.08
C ASP A 48 0.78 20.49 -3.88
N ASN A 49 1.94 20.89 -3.35
CA ASN A 49 2.10 21.81 -2.20
C ASN A 49 1.27 21.41 -0.97
N ILE A 50 1.07 20.11 -0.77
CA ILE A 50 0.43 19.59 0.44
C ILE A 50 1.45 19.59 1.57
N GLU A 51 1.02 20.01 2.75
CA GLU A 51 1.82 19.99 3.96
C GLU A 51 2.44 18.60 4.22
N ARG A 52 3.73 18.56 4.56
CA ARG A 52 4.49 17.31 4.74
C ARG A 52 3.90 16.41 5.82
N GLY A 53 3.50 16.98 6.97
CA GLY A 53 2.89 16.23 8.07
C GLY A 53 1.56 15.59 7.68
N MET A 54 0.70 16.31 6.98
CA MET A 54 -0.57 15.79 6.44
C MET A 54 -0.35 14.70 5.38
N SER A 55 0.63 14.89 4.49
CA SER A 55 0.98 13.90 3.47
C SER A 55 1.46 12.60 4.11
N LEU A 56 2.36 12.68 5.09
CA LEU A 56 2.83 11.53 5.87
C LEU A 56 1.70 10.86 6.66
N ALA A 57 0.83 11.64 7.32
CA ALA A 57 -0.29 11.11 8.09
C ALA A 57 -1.27 10.32 7.21
N THR A 58 -1.66 10.88 6.06
CA THR A 58 -2.63 10.23 5.16
C THR A 58 -2.04 9.01 4.45
N LEU A 59 -0.76 9.06 4.04
CA LEU A 59 -0.04 7.91 3.50
C LEU A 59 0.08 6.78 4.52
N GLY A 60 0.58 7.10 5.72
CA GLY A 60 0.72 6.14 6.82
C GLY A 60 -0.63 5.52 7.20
N MET A 61 -1.67 6.35 7.37
CA MET A 61 -2.99 5.84 7.71
C MET A 61 -3.59 4.95 6.61
N THR A 62 -3.33 5.24 5.33
CA THR A 62 -3.75 4.34 4.24
C THR A 62 -3.10 2.96 4.39
N ARG A 63 -1.79 2.90 4.65
CA ARG A 63 -1.08 1.62 4.87
C ARG A 63 -1.58 0.87 6.08
N ILE A 64 -1.86 1.57 7.19
CA ILE A 64 -2.43 0.96 8.39
C ILE A 64 -3.79 0.35 8.10
N LEU A 65 -4.67 1.08 7.41
CA LEU A 65 -5.99 0.57 7.03
C LEU A 65 -5.91 -0.65 6.11
N ASP A 66 -4.93 -0.68 5.20
CA ASP A 66 -4.75 -1.80 4.28
C ASP A 66 -4.21 -3.05 5.00
N ILE A 67 -3.29 -2.87 5.95
CA ILE A 67 -2.79 -3.95 6.82
C ILE A 67 -3.94 -4.49 7.69
N TRP A 68 -4.77 -3.61 8.26
CA TRP A 68 -5.96 -4.04 9.01
C TRP A 68 -6.96 -4.80 8.15
N ALA A 69 -7.30 -4.26 6.98
CA ALA A 69 -8.25 -4.89 6.07
C ALA A 69 -7.76 -6.27 5.61
N SER A 70 -6.50 -6.36 5.17
CA SER A 70 -5.90 -7.63 4.74
C SER A 70 -5.79 -8.65 5.88
N THR A 71 -5.35 -8.25 7.08
CA THR A 71 -5.31 -9.13 8.26
C THR A 71 -6.69 -9.70 8.59
N VAL A 72 -7.75 -8.88 8.59
CA VAL A 72 -9.12 -9.35 8.87
C VAL A 72 -9.57 -10.36 7.80
N ILE A 73 -9.33 -10.07 6.52
CA ILE A 73 -9.71 -10.97 5.43
C ILE A 73 -8.93 -12.29 5.51
N VAL A 74 -7.62 -12.24 5.79
CA VAL A 74 -6.80 -13.45 5.97
C VAL A 74 -7.28 -14.26 7.17
N ALA A 75 -7.58 -13.62 8.31
CA ALA A 75 -8.08 -14.32 9.49
C ALA A 75 -9.38 -15.07 9.19
N ILE A 76 -10.34 -14.42 8.54
CA ILE A 76 -11.61 -15.04 8.12
C ILE A 76 -11.33 -16.15 7.09
N GLY A 77 -10.48 -15.89 6.10
CA GLY A 77 -10.14 -16.86 5.06
C GLY A 77 -9.52 -18.15 5.62
N LEU A 78 -8.65 -18.04 6.63
CA LEU A 78 -8.05 -19.21 7.29
C LEU A 78 -9.08 -20.06 8.05
N MET A 79 -10.17 -19.45 8.54
CA MET A 79 -11.30 -20.21 9.11
C MET A 79 -12.08 -20.98 8.05
N LEU A 80 -12.16 -20.44 6.83
CA LEU A 80 -12.88 -21.05 5.70
C LEU A 80 -12.05 -22.08 4.94
N VAL A 81 -10.72 -22.04 5.06
CA VAL A 81 -9.79 -22.91 4.31
C VAL A 81 -8.81 -23.59 5.29
N PRO A 82 -9.22 -24.69 5.96
CA PRO A 82 -8.39 -25.38 6.96
C PRO A 82 -7.06 -25.91 6.39
N SER A 83 -7.02 -26.25 5.10
CA SER A 83 -5.80 -26.67 4.39
C SER A 83 -4.72 -25.57 4.37
N ALA A 84 -5.10 -24.30 4.52
CA ALA A 84 -4.17 -23.17 4.60
C ALA A 84 -3.58 -22.94 6.01
N SER A 85 -3.79 -23.85 6.97
CA SER A 85 -3.33 -23.69 8.37
C SER A 85 -1.83 -23.39 8.52
N GLY A 86 -0.99 -23.83 7.56
CA GLY A 86 0.43 -23.48 7.50
C GLY A 86 0.70 -21.96 7.40
N LEU A 87 -0.28 -21.18 6.93
CA LEU A 87 -0.22 -19.72 6.84
C LEU A 87 -0.58 -19.00 8.16
N ALA A 88 -1.14 -19.71 9.15
CA ALA A 88 -1.66 -19.09 10.39
C ALA A 88 -0.58 -18.32 11.15
N ARG A 89 0.65 -18.81 11.18
CA ARG A 89 1.82 -18.13 11.77
C ARG A 89 2.11 -16.77 11.15
N TYR A 90 1.94 -16.64 9.83
CA TYR A 90 2.10 -15.35 9.15
C TYR A 90 0.93 -14.41 9.42
N ALA A 91 -0.29 -14.96 9.52
CA ALA A 91 -1.47 -14.19 9.90
C ALA A 91 -1.37 -13.63 11.34
N ILE A 92 -0.81 -14.40 12.28
CA ILE A 92 -0.51 -13.92 13.64
C ILE A 92 0.49 -12.76 13.59
N GLY A 93 1.56 -12.87 12.79
CA GLY A 93 2.51 -11.77 12.60
C GLY A 93 1.85 -10.51 12.05
N GLY A 94 0.99 -10.66 11.04
CA GLY A 94 0.17 -9.57 10.50
C GLY A 94 -0.75 -8.94 11.54
N PHE A 95 -1.39 -9.76 12.37
CA PHE A 95 -2.26 -9.29 13.46
C PHE A 95 -1.48 -8.53 14.55
N VAL A 96 -0.33 -9.03 14.97
CA VAL A 96 0.56 -8.32 15.91
C VAL A 96 0.99 -6.97 15.32
N LEU A 97 1.40 -6.94 14.05
CA LEU A 97 1.73 -5.70 13.36
C LEU A 97 0.55 -4.73 13.30
N SER A 98 -0.66 -5.21 12.99
CA SER A 98 -1.90 -4.42 13.01
C SER A 98 -2.13 -3.77 14.38
N LEU A 99 -1.95 -4.51 15.48
CA LEU A 99 -2.07 -3.98 16.84
C LEU A 99 -1.00 -2.94 17.17
N LEU A 100 0.26 -3.19 16.81
CA LEU A 100 1.36 -2.25 17.00
C LEU A 100 1.11 -0.94 16.24
N LEU A 101 0.57 -1.01 15.03
CA LEU A 101 0.21 0.17 14.25
C LEU A 101 -0.95 0.96 14.86
N LEU A 102 -1.95 0.30 15.44
CA LEU A 102 -2.99 1.00 16.22
C LEU A 102 -2.42 1.68 17.46
N ALA A 103 -1.55 0.98 18.19
CA ALA A 103 -0.88 1.54 19.36
C ALA A 103 -0.05 2.78 18.95
N LEU A 104 0.64 2.73 17.81
CA LEU A 104 1.37 3.86 17.25
C LEU A 104 0.44 5.03 16.89
N VAL A 105 -0.69 4.79 16.20
CA VAL A 105 -1.67 5.84 15.89
C VAL A 105 -2.19 6.48 17.16
N ARG A 106 -2.58 5.67 18.15
CA ARG A 106 -3.14 6.14 19.42
C ARG A 106 -2.10 6.89 20.26
N PHE A 107 -0.85 6.47 20.18
CA PHE A 107 0.29 7.16 20.78
C PHE A 107 0.54 8.50 20.11
N LEU A 108 0.56 8.56 18.77
CA LEU A 108 0.76 9.81 18.02
C LEU A 108 -0.40 10.79 18.21
N SER A 109 -1.64 10.31 18.35
CA SER A 109 -2.79 11.14 18.63
C SER A 109 -2.93 11.56 20.10
N TRP A 110 -2.03 11.07 20.97
CA TRP A 110 -1.94 11.54 22.34
C TRP A 110 -1.68 13.05 22.37
N ASN A 111 -2.11 13.72 23.44
CA ASN A 111 -2.03 15.19 23.51
C ASN A 111 -0.57 15.66 23.76
N TRP A 112 0.24 15.70 22.70
CA TRP A 112 1.66 16.10 22.73
C TRP A 112 1.89 17.61 22.76
N ASN A 113 0.85 18.44 22.95
CA ASN A 113 0.92 19.90 22.83
C ASN A 113 1.98 20.58 23.73
N LYS A 114 2.49 19.88 24.76
CA LYS A 114 3.53 20.37 25.68
C LYS A 114 4.94 19.80 25.42
N SER A 115 5.13 18.97 24.40
CA SER A 115 6.42 18.33 24.13
C SER A 115 7.38 19.30 23.41
N LEU A 116 8.55 19.53 24.02
CA LEU A 116 9.62 20.35 23.45
C LEU A 116 10.11 19.82 22.09
N LEU A 117 10.08 18.50 21.88
CA LEU A 117 10.49 17.88 20.61
C LEU A 117 9.52 18.24 19.47
N VAL A 118 8.23 18.27 19.77
CA VAL A 118 7.17 18.61 18.80
C VAL A 118 7.22 20.10 18.44
N GLN A 119 7.58 20.96 19.38
CA GLN A 119 7.77 22.39 19.14
C GLN A 119 9.02 22.68 18.30
N ARG A 120 10.08 21.87 18.42
CA ARG A 120 11.33 22.06 17.66
C ARG A 120 11.27 21.56 16.21
N ILE A 121 10.42 20.58 15.90
CA ILE A 121 10.34 19.96 14.58
C ILE A 121 8.94 20.21 13.99
N PRO A 122 8.76 21.23 13.13
CA PRO A 122 7.45 21.61 12.60
C PRO A 122 6.72 20.47 11.87
N VAL A 123 7.47 19.63 11.14
CA VAL A 123 6.91 18.45 10.44
C VAL A 123 6.32 17.44 11.42
N LEU A 124 6.91 17.28 12.60
CA LEU A 124 6.41 16.35 13.62
C LEU A 124 5.13 16.87 14.27
N GLY A 125 5.05 18.17 14.55
CA GLY A 125 3.82 18.80 15.06
C GLY A 125 2.65 18.66 14.10
N THR A 126 2.89 18.92 12.82
CA THR A 126 1.86 18.83 11.78
C THR A 126 1.45 17.39 11.49
N LEU A 127 2.37 16.43 11.59
CA LEU A 127 2.07 15.00 11.55
C LEU A 127 1.15 14.57 12.70
N ILE A 128 1.52 14.90 13.94
CA ILE A 128 0.74 14.56 15.14
C ILE A 128 -0.68 15.14 15.07
N GLN A 129 -0.80 16.43 14.72
CA GLN A 129 -2.09 17.09 14.54
C GLN A 129 -2.91 16.47 13.42
N SER A 130 -2.27 16.08 12.31
CA SER A 130 -2.94 15.43 11.18
C SER A 130 -3.44 14.03 11.56
N VAL A 131 -2.63 13.22 12.24
CA VAL A 131 -3.03 11.89 12.72
C VAL A 131 -4.21 12.01 13.69
N ALA A 132 -4.13 12.91 14.68
CA ALA A 132 -5.23 13.17 15.61
C ALA A 132 -6.50 13.64 14.88
N GLY A 133 -6.36 14.53 13.90
CA GLY A 133 -7.47 15.04 13.10
C GLY A 133 -8.13 13.98 12.22
N ILE A 134 -7.38 12.99 11.72
CA ILE A 134 -7.91 11.83 11.01
C ILE A 134 -8.67 10.91 11.98
N GLU A 135 -8.08 10.57 13.13
CA GLU A 135 -8.66 9.65 14.12
C GLU A 135 -9.99 10.18 14.69
N GLN A 136 -10.08 11.49 14.93
CA GLN A 136 -11.31 12.14 15.42
C GLN A 136 -12.48 12.01 14.43
N ARG A 137 -12.19 11.85 13.13
CA ARG A 137 -13.21 11.74 12.07
C ARG A 137 -13.59 10.29 11.80
N LYS A 138 -14.12 9.62 12.84
CA LYS A 138 -14.46 8.19 12.84
C LYS A 138 -15.28 7.73 11.63
N SER A 139 -16.27 8.52 11.19
CA SER A 139 -17.09 8.17 10.03
C SER A 139 -16.30 8.08 8.73
N ARG A 140 -15.41 9.05 8.47
CA ARG A 140 -14.52 9.02 7.29
C ARG A 140 -13.49 7.90 7.39
N LEU A 141 -13.01 7.62 8.60
CA LEU A 141 -12.06 6.55 8.83
C LEU A 141 -12.69 5.18 8.57
N LEU A 142 -13.88 4.92 9.11
CA LEU A 142 -14.64 3.69 8.86
C LEU A 142 -15.02 3.55 7.38
N ALA A 143 -15.43 4.64 6.72
CA ALA A 143 -15.67 4.62 5.28
C ALA A 143 -14.40 4.29 4.49
N SER A 144 -13.24 4.81 4.90
CA SER A 144 -11.96 4.48 4.27
C SER A 144 -11.59 3.01 4.47
N LEU A 145 -11.80 2.46 5.66
CA LEU A 145 -11.60 1.04 5.96
C LEU A 145 -12.54 0.15 5.14
N ALA A 146 -13.83 0.50 5.03
CA ALA A 146 -14.80 -0.23 4.22
C ALA A 146 -14.39 -0.25 2.74
N VAL A 147 -13.89 0.86 2.21
CA VAL A 147 -13.36 0.90 0.84
C VAL A 147 -12.09 0.06 0.70
N SER A 148 -11.19 0.02 1.70
CA SER A 148 -10.02 -0.87 1.70
C SER A 148 -10.43 -2.35 1.72
N LEU A 149 -11.40 -2.74 2.56
CA LEU A 149 -11.95 -4.10 2.59
C LEU A 149 -12.55 -4.49 1.23
N GLY A 150 -13.39 -3.61 0.67
CA GLY A 150 -13.97 -3.82 -0.66
C GLY A 150 -12.92 -3.94 -1.75
N HIS A 151 -11.86 -3.13 -1.70
CA HIS A 151 -10.75 -3.21 -2.65
C HIS A 151 -10.02 -4.56 -2.60
N TRP A 152 -9.67 -5.04 -1.40
CA TRP A 152 -9.00 -6.34 -1.24
C TRP A 152 -9.90 -7.53 -1.66
N LEU A 153 -11.19 -7.47 -1.35
CA LEU A 153 -12.15 -8.49 -1.79
C LEU A 153 -12.33 -8.48 -3.31
N LEU A 154 -12.43 -7.30 -3.93
CA LEU A 154 -12.50 -7.17 -5.39
C LEU A 154 -11.22 -7.64 -6.08
N LEU A 155 -10.05 -7.40 -5.47
CA LEU A 155 -8.78 -7.93 -5.96
C LEU A 155 -8.80 -9.46 -5.97
N GLY A 156 -9.20 -10.08 -4.86
CA GLY A 156 -9.31 -11.54 -4.77
C GLY A 156 -10.39 -12.13 -5.68
N LEU A 157 -11.53 -11.45 -5.83
CA LEU A 157 -12.56 -11.83 -6.79
C LEU A 157 -12.03 -11.79 -8.23
N SER A 158 -11.30 -10.73 -8.58
CA SER A 158 -10.69 -10.59 -9.91
C SER A 158 -9.67 -11.69 -10.17
N ALA A 159 -8.82 -11.99 -9.18
CA ALA A 159 -7.86 -13.09 -9.24
C ALA A 159 -8.56 -14.45 -9.39
N TRP A 160 -9.71 -14.64 -8.75
CA TRP A 160 -10.49 -15.87 -8.85
C TRP A 160 -11.16 -16.01 -10.22
N VAL A 161 -11.68 -14.94 -10.81
CA VAL A 161 -12.21 -14.95 -12.18
C VAL A 161 -11.14 -15.41 -13.18
N VAL A 162 -9.89 -14.94 -13.01
CA VAL A 162 -8.76 -15.41 -13.83
C VAL A 162 -8.47 -16.89 -13.57
N ALA A 163 -8.50 -17.35 -12.32
CA ALA A 163 -8.28 -18.74 -11.98
C ALA A 163 -9.33 -19.68 -12.61
N VAL A 164 -10.60 -19.28 -12.56
CA VAL A 164 -11.71 -19.99 -13.23
C VAL A 164 -11.51 -20.02 -14.74
N GLY A 165 -11.12 -18.90 -15.35
CA GLY A 165 -10.84 -18.83 -16.79
C GLY A 165 -9.61 -19.64 -17.23
N MET A 166 -8.78 -20.10 -16.29
CA MET A 166 -7.63 -20.97 -16.52
C MET A 166 -7.86 -22.39 -16.00
N ASP A 167 -9.10 -22.74 -15.64
CA ASP A 167 -9.51 -24.06 -15.16
C ASP A 167 -8.75 -24.54 -13.90
N LEU A 168 -8.32 -23.62 -13.02
CA LEU A 168 -7.68 -24.00 -11.75
C LEU A 168 -8.74 -24.58 -10.77
N PRO A 169 -8.44 -25.71 -10.10
CA PRO A 169 -9.36 -26.36 -9.15
C PRO A 169 -9.38 -25.64 -7.79
N VAL A 170 -9.85 -24.39 -7.75
CA VAL A 170 -9.79 -23.52 -6.57
C VAL A 170 -11.11 -22.83 -6.26
N SER A 171 -11.44 -22.78 -4.98
CA SER A 171 -12.53 -21.96 -4.46
C SER A 171 -12.15 -20.47 -4.39
N LEU A 172 -13.18 -19.61 -4.34
CA LEU A 172 -13.00 -18.17 -4.15
C LEU A 172 -12.22 -17.86 -2.86
N ALA A 173 -12.51 -18.56 -1.76
CA ALA A 173 -11.82 -18.35 -0.49
C ALA A 173 -10.33 -18.71 -0.57
N GLN A 174 -9.97 -19.80 -1.27
CA GLN A 174 -8.57 -20.17 -1.51
C GLN A 174 -7.85 -19.08 -2.29
N ILE A 175 -8.43 -18.55 -3.38
CA ILE A 175 -7.76 -17.52 -4.18
C ILE A 175 -7.64 -16.18 -3.44
N ILE A 176 -8.64 -15.77 -2.68
CA ILE A 176 -8.54 -14.57 -1.82
C ILE A 176 -7.37 -14.72 -0.84
N LEU A 177 -7.22 -15.88 -0.20
CA LEU A 177 -6.09 -16.15 0.68
C LEU A 177 -4.75 -16.16 -0.06
N VAL A 178 -4.68 -16.85 -1.20
CA VAL A 178 -3.48 -16.97 -2.02
C VAL A 178 -2.98 -15.60 -2.43
N ILE A 179 -3.85 -14.75 -2.98
CA ILE A 179 -3.41 -13.45 -3.50
C ILE A 179 -2.94 -12.53 -2.38
N LEU A 180 -3.62 -12.54 -1.22
CA LEU A 180 -3.21 -11.76 -0.05
C LEU A 180 -1.88 -12.25 0.51
N ALA A 181 -1.74 -13.56 0.72
CA ALA A 181 -0.51 -14.16 1.23
C ALA A 181 0.68 -13.91 0.27
N THR A 182 0.45 -14.06 -1.04
CA THR A 182 1.45 -13.82 -2.08
C THR A 182 1.93 -12.38 -2.04
N ILE A 183 1.01 -11.40 -2.01
CA ILE A 183 1.37 -9.98 -1.99
C ILE A 183 2.11 -9.63 -0.70
N LEU A 184 1.63 -10.09 0.46
CA LEU A 184 2.29 -9.86 1.75
C LEU A 184 3.71 -10.44 1.77
N PHE A 185 3.90 -11.65 1.25
CA PHE A 185 5.22 -12.27 1.17
C PHE A 185 6.14 -11.55 0.18
N ALA A 186 5.69 -11.33 -1.07
CA ALA A 186 6.48 -10.74 -2.14
C ALA A 186 6.91 -9.29 -1.85
N THR A 187 6.18 -8.59 -0.98
CA THR A 187 6.52 -7.23 -0.54
C THR A 187 7.38 -7.18 0.72
N SER A 188 7.45 -8.27 1.50
CA SER A 188 8.20 -8.34 2.75
C SER A 188 9.65 -8.79 2.57
N VAL A 189 9.98 -9.44 1.45
CA VAL A 189 11.33 -9.94 1.16
C VAL A 189 12.00 -9.05 0.11
N PRO A 190 13.32 -8.76 0.24
CA PRO A 190 14.08 -8.13 -0.83
C PRO A 190 13.93 -8.92 -2.13
N ALA A 191 13.65 -8.22 -3.22
CA ALA A 191 13.38 -8.84 -4.51
C ALA A 191 14.07 -8.08 -5.64
N LEU A 192 14.17 -8.74 -6.78
CA LEU A 192 14.53 -8.10 -8.04
C LEU A 192 13.50 -7.01 -8.39
N PRO A 193 13.87 -6.03 -9.24
CA PRO A 193 12.90 -5.14 -9.88
C PRO A 193 11.71 -5.94 -10.41
N GLY A 194 10.52 -5.44 -10.14
CA GLY A 194 9.26 -6.05 -10.53
C GLY A 194 8.83 -7.18 -9.62
N ALA A 195 9.55 -7.55 -8.56
CA ALA A 195 9.27 -8.77 -7.80
C ALA A 195 9.39 -10.07 -8.62
N ILE A 196 10.08 -10.02 -9.77
CA ILE A 196 10.28 -11.18 -10.66
C ILE A 196 10.90 -12.33 -9.88
N GLY A 197 10.28 -13.50 -9.98
CA GLY A 197 10.68 -14.71 -9.27
C GLY A 197 10.09 -14.80 -7.87
N THR A 198 10.14 -13.72 -7.07
CA THR A 198 9.58 -13.73 -5.71
C THR A 198 8.07 -13.83 -5.68
N PHE A 199 7.38 -13.16 -6.62
CA PHE A 199 5.93 -13.22 -6.73
C PHE A 199 5.47 -14.62 -7.18
N GLU A 200 6.11 -15.17 -8.22
CA GLU A 200 5.81 -16.52 -8.72
C GLU A 200 6.11 -17.59 -7.69
N ALA A 201 7.27 -17.51 -7.02
CA ALA A 201 7.66 -18.47 -5.99
C ALA A 201 6.66 -18.44 -4.82
N ALA A 202 6.22 -17.25 -4.41
CA ALA A 202 5.22 -17.12 -3.35
C ALA A 202 3.88 -17.73 -3.77
N MET A 203 3.41 -17.46 -4.98
CA MET A 203 2.14 -18.00 -5.46
C MET A 203 2.18 -19.52 -5.63
N VAL A 204 3.28 -20.05 -6.19
CA VAL A 204 3.53 -21.50 -6.29
C VAL A 204 3.57 -22.14 -4.91
N TYR A 205 4.25 -21.53 -3.94
CA TYR A 205 4.31 -22.04 -2.58
C TYR A 205 2.93 -22.09 -1.93
N VAL A 206 2.15 -21.00 -2.02
CA VAL A 206 0.85 -20.91 -1.34
C VAL A 206 -0.19 -21.83 -1.99
N LEU A 207 -0.27 -21.89 -3.32
CA LEU A 207 -1.19 -22.82 -4.01
C LEU A 207 -0.75 -24.27 -3.87
N GLY A 208 0.55 -24.54 -3.70
CA GLY A 208 1.07 -25.87 -3.38
C GLY A 208 0.56 -26.41 -2.04
N LEU A 209 0.12 -25.55 -1.11
CA LEU A 209 -0.54 -26.00 0.13
C LEU A 209 -1.91 -26.65 -0.12
N PHE A 210 -2.46 -26.48 -1.32
CA PHE A 210 -3.73 -27.06 -1.75
C PHE A 210 -3.55 -28.24 -2.71
N ASP A 211 -2.32 -28.77 -2.82
CA ASP A 211 -1.99 -29.92 -3.67
C ASP A 211 -2.32 -29.70 -5.16
N ILE A 212 -2.15 -28.46 -5.62
CA ILE A 212 -2.38 -28.08 -7.03
C ILE A 212 -1.07 -28.22 -7.80
N ASP A 213 -1.13 -28.90 -8.94
CA ASP A 213 0.02 -29.12 -9.81
C ASP A 213 0.71 -27.82 -10.19
N ARG A 214 2.03 -27.80 -10.03
CA ARG A 214 2.88 -26.65 -10.34
C ARG A 214 2.75 -26.20 -11.80
N ASP A 215 2.49 -27.14 -12.71
CA ASP A 215 2.32 -26.89 -14.14
C ASP A 215 1.08 -26.03 -14.45
N LEU A 216 0.05 -26.08 -13.58
CA LEU A 216 -1.12 -25.18 -13.65
C LEU A 216 -0.86 -23.86 -12.92
N VAL A 217 -0.17 -23.93 -11.78
CA VAL A 217 0.04 -22.75 -10.92
C VAL A 217 1.00 -21.74 -11.55
N PHE A 218 2.08 -22.19 -12.19
CA PHE A 218 3.10 -21.27 -12.70
C PHE A 218 2.57 -20.34 -13.82
N PRO A 219 1.84 -20.81 -14.84
CA PRO A 219 1.18 -19.94 -15.81
C PRO A 219 0.18 -18.96 -15.17
N TYR A 220 -0.58 -19.40 -14.17
CA TYR A 220 -1.49 -18.53 -13.42
C TYR A 220 -0.72 -17.43 -12.69
N ALA A 221 0.38 -17.78 -12.03
CA ALA A 221 1.22 -16.82 -11.32
C ALA A 221 1.83 -15.76 -12.25
N LEU A 222 2.29 -16.15 -13.43
CA LEU A 222 2.80 -15.22 -14.44
C LEU A 222 1.70 -14.26 -14.92
N THR A 223 0.50 -14.79 -15.22
CA THR A 223 -0.66 -13.98 -15.62
C THR A 223 -1.01 -12.96 -14.54
N MET A 224 -1.12 -13.39 -13.29
CA MET A 224 -1.43 -12.51 -12.17
C MET A 224 -0.34 -11.46 -11.95
N HIS A 225 0.94 -11.83 -12.07
CA HIS A 225 2.04 -10.89 -11.97
C HIS A 225 1.89 -9.79 -13.02
N LEU A 226 1.77 -10.15 -14.30
CA LEU A 226 1.63 -9.20 -15.38
C LEU A 226 0.41 -8.27 -15.16
N MET A 227 -0.73 -8.81 -14.75
CA MET A 227 -1.94 -8.02 -14.50
C MET A 227 -1.78 -7.01 -13.35
N LEU A 228 -1.06 -7.37 -12.29
CA LEU A 228 -0.90 -6.49 -11.12
C LEU A 228 0.21 -5.45 -11.28
N PHE A 229 1.30 -5.80 -11.95
CA PHE A 229 2.49 -4.95 -12.04
C PHE A 229 2.49 -4.07 -13.29
N THR A 230 1.93 -4.54 -14.42
CA THR A 230 2.01 -3.80 -15.69
C THR A 230 1.28 -2.46 -15.66
N PRO A 231 0.00 -2.37 -15.20
CA PRO A 231 -0.73 -1.11 -15.28
C PRO A 231 -0.07 0.03 -14.51
N SER A 232 0.35 -0.23 -13.27
CA SER A 232 1.03 0.76 -12.43
C SER A 232 2.41 1.14 -13.00
N THR A 233 3.15 0.17 -13.53
CA THR A 233 4.45 0.41 -14.19
C THR A 233 4.29 1.30 -15.42
N LEU A 234 3.30 1.04 -16.28
CA LEU A 234 3.02 1.89 -17.44
C LEU A 234 2.62 3.30 -17.03
N ILE A 235 1.77 3.45 -16.02
CA ILE A 235 1.38 4.77 -15.50
C ILE A 235 2.62 5.52 -14.99
N ALA A 236 3.52 4.88 -14.25
CA ALA A 236 4.75 5.51 -13.79
C ALA A 236 5.64 5.96 -14.96
N VAL A 237 5.90 5.08 -15.93
CA VAL A 237 6.76 5.40 -17.10
C VAL A 237 6.19 6.56 -17.91
N ILE A 238 4.87 6.61 -18.10
CA ILE A 238 4.21 7.63 -18.94
C ILE A 238 4.06 8.96 -18.21
N PHE A 239 3.68 8.95 -16.93
CA PHE A 239 3.27 10.17 -16.21
C PHE A 239 4.37 10.74 -15.30
N LEU A 240 5.26 9.93 -14.72
CA LEU A 240 6.33 10.45 -13.86
C LEU A 240 7.22 11.52 -14.54
N PRO A 241 7.59 11.39 -15.83
CA PRO A 241 8.35 12.44 -16.51
C PRO A 241 7.60 13.77 -16.61
N ARG A 242 6.26 13.73 -16.75
CA ARG A 242 5.40 14.91 -16.84
C ARG A 242 5.24 15.62 -15.49
N GLU A 243 5.49 14.92 -14.38
CA GLU A 243 5.51 15.49 -13.04
C GLU A 243 6.81 16.25 -12.71
N GLY A 244 7.77 16.30 -13.65
CA GLY A 244 9.07 16.96 -13.45
C GLY A 244 10.11 16.09 -12.72
N PHE A 245 9.74 14.85 -12.35
CA PHE A 245 10.59 13.87 -11.66
C PHE A 245 11.25 12.85 -12.59
N GLY A 246 11.05 12.94 -13.91
CA GLY A 246 11.61 12.02 -14.90
C GLY A 246 13.14 11.99 -14.98
N SER A 247 13.83 12.90 -14.28
CA SER A 247 15.28 12.86 -14.12
C SER A 247 15.63 13.15 -12.66
N ILE A 248 16.21 12.15 -11.99
CA ILE A 248 16.70 12.25 -10.59
C ILE A 248 17.61 13.49 -10.41
N ARG A 249 18.28 13.94 -11.49
CA ARG A 249 19.12 15.16 -11.51
C ARG A 249 18.36 16.48 -11.26
N LYS A 250 17.03 16.54 -11.44
CA LYS A 250 16.24 17.76 -11.24
C LYS A 250 15.67 17.93 -9.83
N ILE A 251 15.78 16.89 -8.99
CA ILE A 251 15.30 16.93 -7.60
C ILE A 251 16.04 18.01 -6.79
N PRO A 252 17.38 18.16 -6.87
CA PRO A 252 18.10 19.23 -6.15
C PRO A 252 17.65 20.64 -6.54
N SER A 253 17.44 20.91 -7.83
CA SER A 253 16.96 22.22 -8.31
C SER A 253 15.53 22.53 -7.87
N MET A 254 14.68 21.52 -7.72
CA MET A 254 13.30 21.69 -7.25
C MET A 254 13.26 21.99 -5.74
N ILE A 255 14.14 21.35 -4.97
CA ILE A 255 14.32 21.65 -3.53
C ILE A 255 14.86 23.07 -3.33
N GLN A 256 15.78 23.52 -4.18
CA GLN A 256 16.35 24.87 -4.12
C GLN A 256 15.29 25.93 -4.40
N ASN A 257 14.53 25.79 -5.49
CA ASN A 257 13.44 26.74 -5.83
C ASN A 257 12.39 26.87 -4.71
N LEU A 258 12.07 25.78 -4.01
CA LEU A 258 11.12 25.82 -2.88
C LEU A 258 11.69 26.51 -1.64
N ARG A 259 13.00 26.41 -1.39
CA ARG A 259 13.64 27.20 -0.33
C ARG A 259 13.59 28.69 -0.65
N ASP A 260 13.86 29.04 -1.89
CA ASP A 260 13.90 30.43 -2.32
C ASP A 260 12.50 31.08 -2.23
N HIS A 261 11.43 30.34 -2.54
CA HIS A 261 10.04 30.82 -2.36
C HIS A 261 9.57 30.85 -0.90
N ALA A 262 10.15 30.06 -0.01
CA ALA A 262 9.81 30.10 1.42
C ALA A 262 10.55 31.22 2.18
N GLN A 263 11.53 31.86 1.54
CA GLN A 263 12.33 32.96 2.08
C GLN A 263 11.97 34.33 1.49
N ALA A 264 11.12 34.37 0.46
CA ALA A 264 10.54 35.57 -0.14
C ALA A 264 9.16 35.88 0.47
#